data_AF-R9SK05-F1
#
_entry.id   AF-R9SK05-F1
#
_cell.length_a   1.000
_cell.length_b   1.000
_cell.length_c   1.000
_cell.angle_alpha   90.00
_cell.angle_beta   90.00
_cell.angle_gamma   90.00
#
_symmetry.space_group_name_H-M   'P 1'
#
loop_
_entity.id
_entity.type
_entity.pdbx_description
1 polymer ?
#
loop_
_entity_poly.entity_id
_entity_poly.type
_entity_poly.pdbx_seq_one_letter_code
_entity_poly.pdbx_strand_id
1 'polypeptide(L)' 'MTVQDSLQNFNKEAKRVLRVARKPDGEEYINFAKVTGIGIILIGLIGFIIVLIGQLIGI' A
#
# COMPACT_ATOMS: atom_id res chain seq x y z
N MET A 1 9.72 10.33 -33.26
CA MET A 1 8.68 10.10 -32.23
C MET A 1 8.85 11.18 -31.19
N THR A 2 7.93 12.13 -31.14
CA THR A 2 8.02 13.28 -30.24
C THR A 2 7.47 12.88 -28.87
N VAL A 3 8.06 13.38 -27.79
CA VAL A 3 7.69 13.03 -26.40
C VAL A 3 6.17 13.21 -26.11
N GLN A 4 5.52 14.13 -26.81
CA GLN A 4 4.07 14.36 -26.70
C GLN A 4 3.23 13.16 -27.17
N ASP A 5 3.63 12.49 -28.25
CA ASP A 5 2.89 11.34 -28.79
C ASP A 5 3.00 10.12 -27.88
N SER A 6 4.17 9.92 -27.26
CA SER A 6 4.38 8.85 -26.28
C SER A 6 3.51 9.01 -25.02
N LEU A 7 3.34 10.24 -24.53
CA LEU A 7 2.50 10.51 -23.35
C LEU A 7 1.01 10.29 -23.64
N GLN A 8 0.54 10.70 -24.82
CA GLN A 8 -0.85 10.47 -25.24
C GLN A 8 -1.15 8.97 -25.39
N ASN A 9 -0.23 8.22 -25.98
CA ASN A 9 -0.35 6.77 -26.11
C ASN A 9 -0.32 6.08 -24.74
N PHE A 10 0.60 6.46 -23.85
CA PHE A 10 0.65 5.92 -22.49
C PHE A 10 -0.64 6.17 -21.71
N ASN A 11 -1.19 7.39 -21.76
CA ASN A 11 -2.46 7.70 -21.09
C ASN A 11 -3.61 6.83 -21.63
N LYS A 12 -3.67 6.62 -22.95
CA LYS A 12 -4.68 5.77 -23.58
C LYS A 12 -4.57 4.30 -23.15
N GLU A 13 -3.34 3.79 -23.03
CA GLU A 13 -3.07 2.42 -22.56
C GLU A 13 -3.37 2.26 -21.07
N ALA A 14 -2.90 3.19 -20.23
CA ALA A 14 -3.19 3.19 -18.79
C ALA A 14 -4.69 3.20 -18.50
N LYS A 15 -5.48 3.99 -19.25
CA LYS A 15 -6.94 4.02 -19.12
C LYS A 15 -7.58 2.68 -19.46
N ARG A 16 -7.04 1.92 -20.42
CA ARG A 16 -7.53 0.57 -20.74
C ARG A 16 -7.22 -0.40 -19.61
N VAL A 17 -6.01 -0.35 -19.05
CA VAL A 17 -5.62 -1.19 -17.90
C VAL A 17 -6.53 -0.94 -16.70
N LEU A 18 -6.77 0.32 -16.34
CA LEU A 18 -7.67 0.68 -15.24
C LEU A 18 -9.12 0.22 -15.46
N ARG A 19 -9.57 0.13 -16.72
CA ARG A 19 -10.91 -0.35 -17.06
C ARG A 19 -11.05 -1.88 -16.97
N VAL A 20 -9.95 -2.61 -17.16
CA VAL A 20 -9.91 -4.08 -17.05
C VAL A 20 -9.64 -4.52 -15.60
N ALA A 21 -8.99 -3.68 -14.80
CA ALA A 21 -8.77 -3.94 -13.38
C ALA A 21 -10.11 -4.14 -12.64
N ARG A 22 -10.21 -5.23 -11.86
CA ARG A 22 -11.38 -5.51 -11.04
C ARG A 22 -11.41 -4.57 -9.84
N LYS A 23 -12.49 -3.79 -9.72
CA LYS A 23 -12.75 -3.00 -8.50
C LYS A 23 -13.07 -3.98 -7.36
N PRO A 24 -12.41 -3.86 -6.19
CA PRO A 24 -12.70 -4.73 -5.06
C PRO A 24 -14.13 -4.52 -4.57
N ASP A 25 -14.75 -5.59 -4.08
CA ASP A 25 -16.01 -5.49 -3.36
C ASP A 25 -15.80 -4.88 -1.96
N GLY A 26 -16.86 -4.31 -1.36
CA GLY A 26 -16.79 -3.72 -0.03
C GLY A 26 -16.32 -4.73 1.03
N GLU A 27 -16.78 -5.97 0.96
CA GLU A 27 -16.36 -7.01 1.90
C GLU A 27 -14.90 -7.43 1.70
N GLU A 28 -14.46 -7.61 0.45
CA GLU A 28 -13.08 -7.92 0.10
C GLU A 28 -12.13 -6.84 0.62
N TYR A 29 -12.48 -5.57 0.43
CA TYR A 29 -11.69 -4.44 0.91
C TYR A 29 -11.54 -4.44 2.43
N ILE A 30 -12.64 -4.64 3.16
CA ILE A 30 -12.62 -4.65 4.62
C ILE A 30 -11.82 -5.84 5.16
N ASN A 31 -11.91 -7.01 4.53
CA ASN A 31 -11.13 -8.17 4.91
C ASN A 31 -9.63 -7.93 4.71
N PHE A 32 -9.24 -7.35 3.57
CA PHE A 32 -7.85 -6.93 3.35
C PHE A 32 -7.40 -5.90 4.38
N ALA A 33 -8.21 -4.85 4.61
CA ALA A 33 -7.88 -3.79 5.56
C ALA A 33 -7.68 -4.33 7.00
N LYS A 34 -8.50 -5.30 7.43
CA LYS A 34 -8.34 -5.96 8.73
C LYS A 34 -7.00 -6.69 8.84
N VAL A 35 -6.66 -7.51 7.84
CA VAL A 35 -5.41 -8.29 7.84
C VAL A 35 -4.19 -7.35 7.81
N THR A 36 -4.21 -6.35 6.93
CA THR A 36 -3.13 -5.35 6.86
C THR A 36 -3.03 -4.55 8.16
N GLY A 37 -4.16 -4.16 8.75
CA GLY A 37 -4.21 -3.43 10.01
C GLY A 37 -3.57 -4.22 11.16
N ILE A 38 -3.86 -5.52 11.26
CA ILE A 38 -3.22 -6.40 12.25
C ILE A 38 -1.71 -6.48 12.02
N GLY A 39 -1.26 -6.59 10.77
CA GLY A 39 0.17 -6.59 10.44
C GLY A 39 0.89 -5.31 10.85
N ILE A 40 0.28 -4.15 10.59
CA ILE A 40 0.83 -2.84 10.99
C ILE A 40 0.95 -2.74 12.51
N ILE A 41 -0.07 -3.18 13.25
CA ILE A 41 -0.05 -3.16 14.72
C ILE A 41 1.05 -4.07 15.26
N LEU A 42 1.20 -5.29 14.71
CA LEU A 42 2.23 -6.22 15.15
C LEU A 42 3.63 -5.67 14.93
N ILE A 43 3.93 -5.16 13.74
CA ILE A 43 5.24 -4.59 13.42
C ILE A 43 5.51 -3.34 14.28
N GLY A 44 4.49 -2.48 14.43
CA GLY A 44 4.57 -1.29 15.28
C GLY A 44 4.84 -1.62 16.75
N LEU A 45 4.18 -2.64 17.30
CA LEU A 45 4.40 -3.11 18.67
C LEU A 45 5.81 -3.67 18.86
N ILE A 46 6.31 -4.47 17.91
CA ILE A 46 7.67 -5.02 17.99
C ILE A 46 8.69 -3.88 17.99
N GLY A 47 8.57 -2.93 17.07
CA GLY A 47 9.44 -1.75 17.03
C GLY A 47 9.34 -0.91 18.31
N PHE A 48 8.13 -0.73 18.83
CA PHE A 48 7.88 0.00 20.07
C PHE A 48 8.53 -0.68 21.28
N ILE A 49 8.45 -2.01 21.39
CA ILE A 49 9.10 -2.78 22.46
C ILE A 49 10.62 -2.62 22.41
N ILE A 50 11.21 -2.67 21.20
CA ILE A 50 12.66 -2.48 21.03
C ILE A 50 13.10 -1.09 21.55
N VAL A 51 12.37 -0.04 21.19
CA VAL A 51 12.65 1.33 21.66
C VAL A 51 12.46 1.46 23.16
N LEU A 52 11.39 0.89 23.72
CA LEU A 52 11.14 0.90 25.16
C LEU A 52 12.26 0.22 25.95
N ILE A 53 12.75 -0.92 25.46
CA ILE A 53 13.87 -1.63 26.09
C ILE A 53 15.16 -0.81 25.97
N GLY A 54 15.44 -0.22 24.81
CA GLY A 54 16.58 0.68 24.62
C GLY A 54 16.57 1.84 25.61
N GLN A 55 15.42 2.49 25.76
CA GLN A 55 15.24 3.62 26.68
C GLN A 55 15.37 3.20 28.15
N LEU A 56 14.92 1.99 28.52
CA LEU A 56 15.07 1.47 29.88
C LEU A 56 16.54 1.15 30.23
N ILE A 57 17.32 0.71 29.24
CA ILE A 57 18.76 0.42 29.39
C ILE A 57 19.60 1.73 29.42
N GLY A 58 19.00 2.88 29.11
CA GLY A 58 19.66 4.18 29.14
C GLY A 58 20.45 4.50 27.87
N ILE A 59 20.10 3.85 26.76
CA ILE A 59 20.50 4.23 25.39
C ILE A 59 19.55 5.30 24.88
#